data_AF-A0A8T5HRE6-F1
#
_entry.id   AF-A0A8T5HRE6-F1
#
_cell.length_a   1.000
_cell.length_b   1.000
_cell.length_c   1.000
_cell.angle_alpha   90.00
_cell.angle_beta   90.00
_cell.angle_gamma   90.00
#
_symmetry.space_group_name_H-M   'P 1'
#
loop_
_entity.id
_entity.type
_entity.pdbx_description
1 polymer ?
#
loop_
_entity_poly.entity_id
_entity_poly.type
_entity_poly.pdbx_seq_one_letter_code
_entity_poly.pdbx_strand_id
1 'polypeptide(L)'
;MENDTNNWNTSEDINSVGKGKLDSLENNIKELESMIKERNTLSNNFIKEGEGMKSNIKTFLIENSPEGEGDSEFARERSELRKKQIEISELQLNEKVNCWRDIALLKKEFRENIKELNEKKSRSDMLGRILSE
;
A
#
# COMPACT_ATOMS: atom_id res chain seq x y z
N MET A 1 -1.02 31.43 59.59
CA MET A 1 -2.16 30.52 59.34
C MET A 1 -2.87 31.08 58.14
N GLU A 2 -2.38 30.72 56.95
CA GLU A 2 -2.85 29.57 56.17
C GLU A 2 -4.25 29.84 55.60
N ASN A 3 -4.31 30.13 54.30
CA ASN A 3 -4.77 29.15 53.33
C ASN A 3 -4.72 29.79 51.93
N ASP A 4 -3.60 29.56 51.23
CA ASP A 4 -3.58 29.65 49.77
C ASP A 4 -4.49 28.54 49.25
N THR A 5 -5.74 28.89 48.97
CA THR A 5 -6.65 28.06 48.20
C THR A 5 -6.09 27.97 46.79
N ASN A 6 -5.26 26.96 46.55
CA ASN A 6 -4.91 26.50 45.22
C ASN A 6 -6.20 26.16 44.49
N ASN A 7 -6.69 27.12 43.70
CA ASN A 7 -7.79 26.93 42.79
C ASN A 7 -7.24 26.13 41.61
N TRP A 8 -7.23 24.80 41.75
CA TRP A 8 -6.95 23.90 40.65
C TRP A 8 -8.10 24.06 39.65
N ASN A 9 -7.89 24.88 38.63
CA ASN A 9 -8.82 25.07 37.53
C ASN A 9 -8.78 23.81 36.64
N THR A 10 -9.34 22.70 37.11
CA THR A 10 -9.45 21.43 36.35
C THR A 10 -10.58 21.46 35.32
N SER A 11 -10.98 22.64 34.85
CA SER A 11 -11.94 22.78 33.74
C SER A 11 -11.28 22.64 32.36
N GLU A 12 -10.00 22.24 32.29
CA GLU A 12 -9.44 21.75 31.03
C GLU A 12 -10.22 20.51 30.63
N ASP A 13 -11.12 20.74 29.67
CA ASP A 13 -12.04 19.82 29.01
C ASP A 13 -11.52 18.37 29.06
N ILE A 14 -12.02 17.58 30.01
CA ILE A 14 -11.68 16.16 30.18
C ILE A 14 -11.94 15.39 28.86
N ASN A 15 -12.85 15.89 28.01
CA ASN A 15 -13.10 15.37 26.67
C ASN A 15 -11.94 15.56 25.67
N SER A 16 -10.97 16.43 25.97
CA SER A 16 -9.76 16.62 25.16
C SER A 16 -8.71 15.54 25.43
N VAL A 17 -8.78 14.88 26.59
CA VAL A 17 -7.80 13.89 27.02
C VAL A 17 -8.01 12.59 26.24
N GLY A 18 -7.05 12.27 25.37
CA GLY A 18 -7.09 11.06 24.54
C GLY A 18 -7.69 11.26 23.14
N LYS A 19 -8.35 12.39 22.87
CA LYS A 19 -8.87 12.74 21.54
C LYS A 19 -7.76 12.81 20.49
N GLY A 20 -6.64 13.46 20.80
CA GLY A 20 -5.49 13.51 19.88
C GLY A 20 -4.89 12.14 19.55
N LYS A 21 -4.95 11.17 20.48
CA LYS A 21 -4.50 9.79 20.21
C LYS A 21 -5.50 9.02 19.35
N LEU A 22 -6.79 9.28 19.51
CA LEU A 22 -7.84 8.72 18.65
C LEU A 22 -7.76 9.28 17.24
N ASP A 23 -7.64 10.60 17.10
CA ASP A 23 -7.51 11.29 15.82
C ASP A 23 -6.25 10.84 15.06
N SER A 24 -5.13 10.70 15.76
CA SER A 24 -3.90 10.14 15.18
C SER A 24 -4.11 8.71 14.66
N LEU A 25 -4.80 7.86 15.41
CA LEU A 25 -5.05 6.48 15.00
C LEU A 25 -6.03 6.40 13.82
N GLU A 26 -7.04 7.27 13.76
CA GLU A 26 -7.92 7.41 12.60
C GLU A 26 -7.17 7.86 11.35
N ASN A 27 -6.22 8.81 11.49
CA ASN A 27 -5.40 9.26 10.39
C ASN A 27 -4.48 8.14 9.88
N ASN A 28 -3.85 7.38 10.78
CA ASN A 28 -3.02 6.23 10.40
C ASN A 28 -3.84 5.18 9.62
N ILE A 29 -5.08 4.92 10.03
CA ILE A 29 -5.98 3.99 9.31
C ILE A 29 -6.27 4.51 7.89
N LYS A 30 -6.56 5.80 7.73
CA LYS A 30 -6.79 6.43 6.41
C LYS A 30 -5.55 6.36 5.52
N GLU A 31 -4.37 6.58 6.10
CA GLU A 31 -3.09 6.48 5.40
C GLU A 31 -2.86 5.05 4.89
N LEU A 32 -3.07 4.03 5.74
CA LEU A 32 -2.98 2.62 5.33
C LEU A 32 -3.94 2.27 4.19
N GLU A 33 -5.17 2.80 4.18
CA GLU A 33 -6.06 2.60 3.04
C GLU A 33 -5.52 3.23 1.75
N SER A 34 -4.91 4.42 1.84
CA SER A 34 -4.27 5.07 0.69
C SER A 34 -3.10 4.23 0.18
N MET A 35 -2.23 3.78 1.08
CA MET A 35 -1.07 2.95 0.74
C MET A 35 -1.49 1.65 0.04
N ILE A 36 -2.57 0.99 0.49
CA ILE A 36 -3.10 -0.21 -0.18
C ILE A 36 -3.56 0.12 -1.61
N LYS A 37 -4.26 1.24 -1.82
CA LYS A 37 -4.74 1.67 -3.15
C LYS A 37 -3.58 2.03 -4.07
N GLU A 38 -2.60 2.78 -3.55
CA GLU A 38 -1.41 3.20 -4.28
C GLU A 38 -0.55 1.99 -4.67
N ARG A 39 -0.34 1.03 -3.76
CA ARG A 39 0.43 -0.18 -4.04
C ARG A 39 -0.19 -1.03 -5.16
N ASN A 40 -1.52 -1.17 -5.16
CA ASN A 40 -2.25 -1.84 -6.24
C ASN A 40 -2.09 -1.11 -7.58
N THR A 41 -2.24 0.22 -7.55
CA THR A 41 -2.10 1.07 -8.74
C THR A 41 -0.70 0.94 -9.33
N LEU A 42 0.34 1.01 -8.49
CA LEU A 42 1.73 0.86 -8.90
C LEU A 42 1.98 -0.51 -9.56
N SER A 43 1.49 -1.59 -8.94
CA SER A 43 1.66 -2.94 -9.48
C SER A 43 0.99 -3.09 -10.85
N ASN A 44 -0.23 -2.56 -10.99
CA ASN A 44 -0.95 -2.60 -12.26
C ASN A 44 -0.23 -1.81 -13.36
N ASN A 45 0.33 -0.65 -13.03
CA ASN A 45 1.11 0.16 -13.96
C ASN A 45 2.38 -0.57 -14.40
N PHE A 46 3.12 -1.17 -13.45
CA PHE A 46 4.31 -1.97 -13.74
C PHE A 46 4.00 -3.14 -14.69
N ILE A 47 2.91 -3.87 -14.43
CA ILE A 47 2.46 -4.97 -15.29
C ILE A 47 2.14 -4.43 -16.69
N LYS A 48 1.40 -3.32 -16.79
CA LYS A 48 1.02 -2.71 -18.07
C LYS A 48 2.24 -2.28 -18.89
N GLU A 49 3.25 -1.68 -18.25
CA GLU A 49 4.50 -1.32 -18.91
C GLU A 49 5.22 -2.55 -19.45
N GLY A 50 5.32 -3.64 -18.66
CA GLY A 50 5.89 -4.90 -19.11
C GLY A 50 5.15 -5.52 -20.31
N GLU A 51 3.82 -5.46 -20.35
CA GLU A 51 3.05 -5.88 -21.52
C GLU A 51 3.34 -5.01 -22.74
N GLY A 52 3.46 -3.69 -22.55
CA GLY A 52 3.85 -2.76 -23.60
C GLY A 52 5.21 -3.10 -24.19
N MET A 53 6.21 -3.39 -23.35
CA MET A 53 7.55 -3.80 -23.79
C MET A 53 7.50 -5.11 -24.59
N LYS A 54 6.78 -6.12 -24.11
CA LYS A 54 6.63 -7.40 -24.84
C LYS A 54 5.94 -7.21 -26.19
N SER A 55 4.93 -6.34 -26.25
CA SER A 55 4.25 -5.97 -27.50
C SER A 55 5.21 -5.31 -28.48
N ASN A 56 6.00 -4.33 -28.02
CA ASN A 56 7.00 -3.65 -28.86
C ASN A 56 8.05 -4.62 -29.41
N ILE A 57 8.55 -5.55 -28.58
CA ILE A 57 9.47 -6.60 -29.02
C ILE A 57 8.81 -7.48 -30.10
N LYS A 58 7.54 -7.87 -29.90
CA LYS A 58 6.81 -8.68 -30.88
C LYS A 58 6.64 -7.95 -32.21
N THR A 59 6.28 -6.67 -32.17
CA THR A 59 6.15 -5.83 -33.37
C THR A 59 7.48 -5.72 -34.11
N PHE A 60 8.57 -5.40 -33.39
CA PHE A 60 9.91 -5.33 -33.97
C PHE A 60 10.32 -6.63 -34.67
N LEU A 61 10.06 -7.78 -34.05
CA LEU A 61 10.36 -9.09 -34.63
C LEU A 61 9.56 -9.38 -35.91
N ILE A 62 8.31 -8.91 -35.99
CA ILE A 62 7.47 -9.08 -37.18
C ILE A 62 7.95 -8.17 -38.31
N GLU A 63 8.19 -6.90 -38.01
CA GLU A 63 8.60 -5.87 -39.00
C GLU A 63 9.97 -6.15 -39.63
N ASN A 64 10.87 -6.80 -38.89
CA ASN A 64 12.24 -7.06 -39.33
C ASN A 64 12.46 -8.52 -39.72
N SER A 65 11.41 -9.34 -39.86
CA SER A 65 11.57 -10.74 -40.25
C SER A 65 12.17 -10.84 -41.66
N PRO A 66 13.35 -11.48 -41.84
CA PRO A 66 14.00 -11.57 -43.14
C PRO A 66 13.17 -12.41 -44.10
N GLU A 67 13.14 -11.99 -45.36
CA GLU A 67 12.56 -12.76 -46.47
C GLU A 67 13.51 -13.91 -46.85
N GLY A 68 13.55 -14.98 -46.04
CA GLY A 68 14.32 -16.19 -46.35
C GLY A 68 14.88 -16.95 -45.13
N GLU A 69 15.23 -18.22 -45.32
CA GLU A 69 15.61 -19.17 -44.25
C GLU A 69 17.07 -19.04 -43.74
N GLY A 70 17.84 -18.05 -44.19
CA GLY A 70 19.31 -18.12 -44.12
C GLY A 70 20.04 -17.33 -43.04
N ASP A 71 19.41 -16.40 -42.34
CA ASP A 71 20.17 -15.46 -41.50
C ASP A 71 20.36 -15.96 -40.05
N SER A 72 21.49 -16.64 -39.82
CA SER A 72 21.86 -17.18 -38.51
C SER A 72 22.05 -16.08 -37.44
N GLU A 73 22.39 -14.86 -37.84
CA GLU A 73 22.55 -13.73 -36.93
C GLU A 73 21.18 -13.22 -36.48
N PHE A 74 20.25 -13.08 -37.42
CA PHE A 74 18.86 -12.76 -37.12
C PHE A 74 18.18 -13.82 -36.23
N ALA A 75 18.47 -15.10 -36.47
CA ALA A 75 17.96 -16.18 -35.63
C ALA A 75 18.45 -16.07 -34.17
N ARG A 76 19.72 -15.68 -33.97
CA ARG A 76 20.30 -15.44 -32.65
C ARG A 76 19.64 -14.24 -31.96
N GLU A 77 19.52 -13.11 -32.65
CA GLU A 77 18.89 -11.90 -32.10
C GLU A 77 17.42 -12.14 -31.72
N ARG A 78 16.68 -12.91 -32.54
CA ARG A 78 15.32 -13.32 -32.22
C ARG A 78 15.25 -14.17 -30.96
N SER A 79 16.23 -15.05 -30.74
CA SER A 79 16.32 -15.86 -29.52
C SER A 79 16.55 -14.98 -28.28
N GLU A 80 17.46 -14.01 -28.38
CA GLU A 80 17.74 -13.05 -27.31
C GLU A 80 16.50 -12.18 -26.98
N LEU A 81 15.80 -11.69 -28.00
CA LEU A 81 14.57 -10.91 -27.80
C LEU A 81 13.45 -11.73 -27.14
N ARG A 82 13.32 -13.02 -27.50
CA ARG A 82 12.39 -13.94 -26.81
C ARG A 82 12.81 -14.19 -25.37
N LYS A 83 14.10 -14.36 -25.10
CA LYS A 83 14.62 -14.48 -23.73
C LYS A 83 14.28 -13.23 -22.91
N LYS A 84 14.42 -12.03 -23.48
CA LYS A 84 14.00 -10.78 -22.83
C LYS A 84 12.50 -10.73 -22.53
N GLN A 85 11.64 -11.25 -23.41
CA GLN A 85 10.20 -11.36 -23.12
C GLN A 85 9.91 -12.30 -21.94
N ILE A 86 10.68 -13.38 -21.79
CA ILE A 86 10.58 -14.29 -20.64
C ILE A 86 11.04 -13.57 -19.37
N GLU A 87 12.20 -12.90 -19.39
CA GLU A 87 12.72 -12.11 -18.25
C GLU A 87 11.71 -11.04 -17.80
N ILE A 88 11.07 -10.34 -18.74
CA ILE A 88 9.99 -9.37 -18.41
C ILE A 88 8.83 -10.07 -17.72
N SER A 89 8.43 -11.26 -18.19
CA SER A 89 7.32 -12.01 -17.60
C SER A 89 7.65 -12.51 -16.19
N GLU A 90 8.89 -12.92 -15.95
CA GLU A 90 9.39 -13.28 -14.62
C GLU A 90 9.36 -12.09 -13.66
N LEU A 91 9.80 -10.91 -14.11
CA LEU A 91 9.71 -9.68 -13.32
C LEU A 91 8.27 -9.29 -12.98
N GLN A 92 7.35 -9.40 -13.94
CA GLN A 92 5.91 -9.18 -13.71
C GLN A 92 5.32 -10.17 -12.70
N LEU A 93 5.74 -11.44 -12.74
CA LEU A 93 5.30 -12.45 -11.77
C LEU A 93 5.84 -12.15 -10.36
N ASN A 94 7.12 -11.81 -10.25
CA ASN A 94 7.73 -11.40 -8.99
C ASN A 94 7.01 -10.19 -8.39
N GLU A 95 6.70 -9.19 -9.21
CA GLU A 95 5.95 -8.02 -8.79
C GLU A 95 4.54 -8.37 -8.29
N LYS A 96 3.81 -9.27 -8.97
CA LYS A 96 2.50 -9.76 -8.49
C LYS A 96 2.59 -10.41 -7.11
N VAL A 97 3.59 -11.26 -6.90
CA VAL A 97 3.80 -11.94 -5.62
C VAL A 97 4.18 -10.95 -4.52
N ASN A 98 5.07 -10.00 -4.82
CA ASN A 98 5.50 -8.98 -3.86
C ASN A 98 4.35 -8.03 -3.50
N CYS A 99 3.60 -7.53 -4.49
CA CYS A 99 2.42 -6.72 -4.28
C CYS A 99 1.39 -7.44 -3.38
N TRP A 100 1.15 -8.73 -3.61
CA TRP A 100 0.27 -9.52 -2.77
C TRP A 100 0.77 -9.60 -1.32
N ARG A 101 2.08 -9.84 -1.10
CA ARG A 101 2.69 -9.86 0.24
C ARG A 101 2.56 -8.51 0.93
N ASP A 102 2.90 -7.42 0.24
CA ASP A 102 2.85 -6.06 0.77
C ASP A 102 1.41 -5.70 1.19
N ILE A 103 0.43 -5.95 0.31
CA ILE A 103 -0.98 -5.71 0.62
C ILE A 103 -1.46 -6.58 1.78
N ALA A 104 -1.00 -7.83 1.89
CA ALA A 104 -1.37 -8.70 3.00
C ALA A 104 -0.87 -8.15 4.35
N LEU A 105 0.36 -7.62 4.37
CA LEU A 105 0.95 -6.96 5.55
C LEU A 105 0.19 -5.67 5.91
N LEU A 106 -0.04 -4.79 4.94
CA LEU A 106 -0.81 -3.55 5.14
C LEU A 106 -2.23 -3.84 5.64
N LYS A 107 -2.90 -4.85 5.09
CA LYS A 107 -4.23 -5.27 5.55
C LYS A 107 -4.21 -5.86 6.96
N LYS A 108 -3.12 -6.51 7.36
CA LYS A 108 -2.96 -7.01 8.73
C LYS A 108 -2.87 -5.84 9.70
N GLU A 109 -1.98 -4.89 9.42
CA GLU A 109 -1.79 -3.68 10.23
C GLU A 109 -3.08 -2.85 10.30
N PHE A 110 -3.78 -2.69 9.17
CA PHE A 110 -5.07 -2.01 9.12
C PHE A 110 -6.12 -2.63 10.07
N ARG A 111 -6.22 -3.98 10.10
CA ARG A 111 -7.13 -4.67 11.01
C ARG A 111 -6.73 -4.49 12.49
N GLU A 112 -5.43 -4.51 12.77
CA GLU A 112 -4.90 -4.29 14.12
C GLU A 112 -5.21 -2.86 14.61
N ASN A 113 -4.98 -1.85 13.77
CA ASN A 113 -5.28 -0.46 14.07
C ASN A 113 -6.79 -0.20 14.24
N ILE A 114 -7.65 -0.80 13.42
CA ILE A 114 -9.11 -0.72 13.60
C ILE A 114 -9.54 -1.33 14.94
N LYS A 115 -8.99 -2.48 15.30
CA LYS A 115 -9.29 -3.13 16.58
C LYS A 115 -8.90 -2.22 17.74
N GLU A 116 -7.70 -1.66 17.71
CA GLU A 116 -7.23 -0.73 18.74
C GLU A 116 -8.10 0.53 18.80
N LEU A 117 -8.52 1.08 17.66
CA LEU A 117 -9.39 2.25 17.60
C LEU A 117 -10.74 1.96 18.27
N ASN A 118 -11.34 0.81 17.96
CA ASN A 118 -12.62 0.42 18.54
C ASN A 118 -12.51 0.20 20.06
N GLU A 119 -11.43 -0.43 20.53
CA GLU A 119 -11.17 -0.61 21.97
C GLU A 119 -10.95 0.72 22.69
N LYS A 120 -10.25 1.69 22.06
CA LYS A 120 -10.05 3.02 22.62
C LYS A 120 -11.33 3.85 22.63
N LYS A 121 -12.12 3.82 21.54
CA LYS A 121 -13.43 4.49 21.47
C LYS A 121 -14.38 3.94 22.53
N SER A 122 -14.52 2.62 22.62
CA SER A 122 -15.38 1.98 23.62
C SER A 122 -14.99 2.34 25.05
N ARG A 123 -13.68 2.40 25.37
CA ARG A 123 -13.20 2.86 26.69
C ARG A 123 -13.50 4.33 26.94
N SER A 124 -13.28 5.19 25.94
CA SER A 124 -13.58 6.62 26.03
C SER A 124 -15.07 6.86 26.28
N ASP A 125 -15.94 6.14 25.57
CA ASP A 125 -17.39 6.24 25.74
C ASP A 125 -17.86 5.76 27.12
N MET A 126 -17.27 4.67 27.63
CA MET A 126 -17.55 4.17 28.98
C MET A 126 -17.15 5.19 30.06
N LEU A 127 -15.93 5.75 29.96
CA LEU A 127 -15.47 6.78 30.90
C LEU A 127 -16.34 8.03 30.83
N GLY A 128 -16.73 8.46 29.63
CA GLY A 128 -17.63 9.59 29.45
C GLY A 128 -18.97 9.39 30.14
N ARG A 129 -19.54 8.17 30.08
CA ARG A 129 -20.77 7.82 30.82
C ARG A 129 -20.58 7.88 32.34
N ILE A 130 -19.51 7.26 32.86
CA ILE A 130 -19.22 7.26 34.31
C ILE A 130 -19.02 8.68 34.85
N LEU A 131 -18.38 9.55 34.09
CA LEU A 131 -18.12 10.94 34.50
C LEU A 131 -19.32 11.87 34.33
N SER A 132 -20.35 11.42 33.60
CA SER A 132 -21.61 12.16 33.41
C SER A 132 -22.71 11.72 34.38
N GLU A 133 -22.48 10.66 35.16
CA GLU A 133 -23.28 10.22 36.32
C GLU A 133 -22.77 10.92 37.59
#